data_AF-X1W358-F1
#
_entry.id   AF-X1W358-F1
#
_cell.length_a   1.000
_cell.length_b   1.000
_cell.length_c   1.000
_cell.angle_alpha   90.00
_cell.angle_beta   90.00
_cell.angle_gamma   90.00
#
_symmetry.space_group_name_H-M   'P 1'
#
loop_
_entity.id
_entity.type
_entity.pdbx_description
1 polymer ?
#
loop_
_entity_poly.entity_id
_entity_poly.type
_entity_poly.pdbx_seq_one_letter_code
_entity_poly.pdbx_strand_id
1 'polypeptide(L)'
;MNIGWGHENLLDNNQSLSLNYSYAFNLEKEEWGNLYIDYTEPYLLSTPIRFSIHLFNEREVTSRMANGDSSTYFGNIYGMNSRVGYSINPSTDIISELKFKKAFINVIGDYKPAKNIVTNAILFAFSRDTRDNIFNPAKGL
;
A
#
# COMPACT_ATOMS: atom_id res chain seq x y z
N MET A 1 14.98 0.51 -11.26
CA MET A 1 15.94 0.26 -10.16
C MET A 1 15.18 0.32 -8.86
N ASN A 2 15.36 -0.65 -7.96
CA ASN A 2 14.75 -0.64 -6.64
C ASN A 2 15.87 -0.54 -5.60
N ILE A 3 15.76 0.40 -4.69
CA ILE A 3 16.66 0.57 -3.55
C ILE A 3 15.80 0.47 -2.29
N GLY A 4 16.18 -0.45 -1.40
CA GLY A 4 15.49 -0.64 -0.14
C GLY A 4 16.48 -0.58 1.02
N TRP A 5 16.02 -0.07 2.15
CA TRP A 5 16.71 -0.16 3.43
C TRP A 5 15.69 -0.48 4.52
N GLY A 6 16.06 -1.28 5.51
CA GLY A 6 15.14 -1.61 6.59
C GLY A 6 15.78 -2.46 7.68
N HIS A 7 15.00 -2.71 8.71
CA HIS A 7 15.35 -3.51 9.87
C HIS A 7 14.14 -4.36 10.27
N GLU A 8 14.33 -5.65 10.54
CA GLU A 8 13.23 -6.59 10.85
C GLU A 8 13.05 -6.87 12.35
N ASN A 9 13.97 -6.37 13.19
CA ASN A 9 13.94 -6.55 14.65
C ASN A 9 14.40 -5.28 15.39
N LEU A 10 13.78 -4.15 15.10
CA LEU A 10 14.16 -2.85 15.66
C LEU A 10 14.11 -2.92 17.19
N LEU A 11 15.21 -2.52 17.83
CA LEU A 11 15.37 -2.54 19.29
C LEU A 11 15.15 -3.93 19.94
N ASP A 12 15.43 -5.01 19.20
CA ASP A 12 15.24 -6.39 19.66
C ASP A 12 13.81 -6.73 20.12
N ASN A 13 12.81 -6.06 19.53
CA ASN A 13 11.40 -6.19 19.90
C ASN A 13 10.49 -6.67 18.74
N ASN A 14 11.06 -7.37 17.75
CA ASN A 14 10.38 -7.86 16.54
C ASN A 14 9.65 -6.78 15.71
N GLN A 15 9.94 -5.50 15.97
CA GLN A 15 9.44 -4.38 15.20
C GLN A 15 10.14 -4.35 13.86
N SER A 16 9.41 -4.11 12.77
CA SER A 16 10.00 -3.95 11.45
C SER A 16 9.82 -2.53 10.94
N LEU A 17 10.86 -1.95 10.36
CA LEU A 17 10.81 -0.70 9.61
C LEU A 17 11.48 -0.92 8.26
N SER A 18 10.81 -0.57 7.16
CA SER A 18 11.42 -0.59 5.83
C SER A 18 11.09 0.68 5.05
N LEU A 19 12.04 1.08 4.23
CA LEU A 19 12.01 2.19 3.31
C LEU A 19 12.36 1.63 1.94
N ASN A 20 11.40 1.64 1.02
CA ASN A 20 11.59 1.14 -0.34
C ASN A 20 11.35 2.26 -1.34
N TYR A 21 12.35 2.52 -2.17
CA TYR A 21 12.24 3.43 -3.29
C TYR A 21 12.39 2.66 -4.59
N SER A 22 11.37 2.70 -5.44
CA SER A 22 11.46 2.19 -6.81
C SER A 22 11.59 3.35 -7.77
N TYR A 23 12.40 3.17 -8.82
CA TYR A 23 12.63 4.14 -9.87
C TYR A 23 12.48 3.46 -11.23
N ALA A 24 11.68 4.07 -12.10
CA ALA A 24 11.51 3.63 -13.48
C ALA A 24 11.81 4.80 -14.41
N PHE A 25 12.76 4.58 -15.32
CA PHE A 25 13.08 5.52 -16.39
C PHE A 25 12.52 5.00 -17.70
N ASN A 26 11.81 5.84 -18.43
CA ASN A 26 11.34 5.54 -19.78
C ASN A 26 11.72 6.71 -20.69
N LEU A 27 12.40 6.43 -21.81
CA LEU A 27 12.85 7.48 -22.74
C LEU A 27 11.70 8.30 -23.33
N GLU A 28 10.48 7.77 -23.35
CA GLU A 28 9.28 8.44 -23.86
C GLU A 28 8.43 9.11 -22.76
N LYS A 29 8.69 8.81 -21.48
CA LYS A 29 7.88 9.29 -20.35
C LYS A 29 8.80 9.71 -19.21
N GLU A 30 8.58 10.95 -18.74
CA GLU A 30 9.19 11.60 -17.57
C GLU A 30 9.66 10.63 -16.44
N GLU A 31 10.71 11.00 -15.71
CA GLU A 31 11.26 10.20 -14.61
C GLU A 31 10.20 9.84 -13.53
N TRP A 32 10.18 8.58 -13.08
CA TRP A 32 9.22 8.09 -12.08
C TRP A 32 9.91 7.45 -10.88
N GLY A 33 9.41 7.73 -9.68
CA GLY A 33 9.75 6.94 -8.50
C GLY A 33 8.59 6.79 -7.53
N ASN A 34 8.45 5.59 -6.96
CA ASN A 34 7.53 5.34 -5.86
C ASN A 34 8.33 5.21 -4.57
N LEU A 35 7.77 5.73 -3.49
CA LEU A 35 8.35 5.63 -2.15
C LEU A 35 7.36 4.93 -1.23
N TYR A 36 7.84 3.91 -0.53
CA TYR A 36 7.08 3.17 0.47
C TYR A 36 7.83 3.20 1.80
N ILE A 37 7.12 3.46 2.88
CA ILE A 37 7.61 3.34 4.25
C ILE A 37 6.66 2.43 5.01
N ASP A 38 7.18 1.30 5.46
CA ASP A 38 6.41 0.29 6.18
C ASP A 38 6.94 0.17 7.60
N TYR A 39 6.06 0.36 8.59
CA TYR A 39 6.33 0.11 9.99
C TYR A 39 5.38 -0.97 10.51
N THR A 40 5.89 -1.94 11.26
CA THR A 40 5.07 -2.94 11.96
C THR A 40 5.51 -3.07 13.41
N GLU A 41 4.54 -2.97 14.30
CA GLU A 41 4.62 -3.28 15.72
C GLU A 41 3.87 -4.60 15.97
N PRO A 42 4.56 -5.70 16.31
CA PRO A 42 3.91 -6.98 16.57
C PRO A 42 3.09 -7.00 17.87
N TYR A 43 3.43 -6.17 18.87
CA TYR A 43 2.80 -6.16 20.19
C TYR A 43 2.42 -4.75 20.63
N LEU A 44 1.36 -4.20 20.06
CA LEU A 44 0.88 -2.86 20.39
C LEU A 44 0.52 -2.79 21.88
N LEU A 45 1.16 -1.87 22.62
CA LEU A 45 0.95 -1.68 24.06
C LEU A 45 1.13 -2.98 24.88
N SER A 46 2.07 -3.83 24.47
CA SER A 46 2.33 -5.14 25.11
C SER A 46 1.15 -6.11 25.04
N THR A 47 0.23 -5.92 24.09
CA THR A 47 -0.88 -6.84 23.81
C THR A 47 -0.58 -7.65 22.55
N PRO A 48 -1.22 -8.81 22.32
CA PRO A 48 -1.10 -9.60 21.09
C PRO A 48 -1.74 -8.94 19.84
N ILE A 49 -1.90 -7.62 19.86
CA ILE A 49 -2.46 -6.83 18.77
C ILE A 49 -1.31 -6.31 17.93
N ARG A 50 -1.32 -6.64 16.63
CA ARG A 50 -0.37 -6.12 15.65
C ARG A 50 -0.84 -4.77 15.13
N PHE A 51 0.08 -3.84 14.98
CA PHE A 51 -0.16 -2.55 14.37
C PHE A 51 0.80 -2.34 13.22
N SER A 52 0.34 -1.77 12.12
CA SER A 52 1.21 -1.43 10.99
C SER A 52 0.79 -0.13 10.33
N ILE A 53 1.78 0.60 9.85
CA ILE A 53 1.60 1.81 9.04
C ILE A 53 2.33 1.58 7.73
N HIS A 54 1.62 1.83 6.64
CA HIS A 54 2.19 1.89 5.30
C HIS A 54 1.99 3.31 4.74
N LEU A 55 3.07 4.07 4.61
CA LEU A 55 3.08 5.35 3.91
C LEU A 55 3.54 5.11 2.48
N PHE A 56 2.85 5.72 1.52
CA PHE A 56 3.19 5.55 0.13
C PHE A 56 3.08 6.84 -0.65
N ASN A 57 3.97 6.97 -1.62
CA ASN A 57 3.85 7.88 -2.74
C ASN A 57 3.98 7.07 -4.03
N GLU A 58 2.97 7.19 -4.88
CA GLU A 58 2.87 6.49 -6.15
C GLU A 58 2.48 7.46 -7.24
N ARG A 59 2.97 7.25 -8.45
CA ARG A 59 2.49 7.98 -9.63
C ARG A 59 1.71 7.03 -10.53
N GLU A 60 0.47 7.38 -10.84
CA GLU A 60 -0.38 6.66 -11.79
C GLU A 60 -0.45 7.44 -13.10
N VAL A 61 -0.21 6.75 -14.22
CA VAL A 61 -0.40 7.31 -15.56
C VAL A 61 -1.49 6.52 -16.24
N THR A 62 -2.55 7.21 -16.63
CA THR A 62 -3.65 6.62 -17.38
C THR A 62 -3.93 7.46 -18.62
N SER A 63 -4.38 6.82 -19.70
CA SER A 63 -4.83 7.50 -20.91
C SER A 63 -6.33 7.30 -21.05
N ARG A 64 -7.08 8.38 -21.31
CA ARG A 64 -8.50 8.30 -21.64
C ARG A 64 -8.72 8.83 -23.05
N MET A 65 -9.48 8.08 -23.83
CA MET A 65 -10.03 8.55 -25.10
C MET A 65 -11.47 8.98 -24.86
N ALA A 66 -11.82 10.21 -25.24
CA ALA A 66 -13.19 10.70 -25.22
C ALA A 66 -13.41 11.56 -26.46
N ASN A 67 -14.49 11.31 -27.20
CA ASN A 67 -14.90 12.08 -28.38
C ASN A 67 -13.84 12.22 -29.49
N GLY A 68 -12.95 11.24 -29.65
CA GLY A 68 -11.88 11.29 -30.66
C GLY A 68 -10.58 11.93 -30.19
N ASP A 69 -10.58 12.57 -29.00
CA ASP A 69 -9.39 13.18 -28.40
C ASP A 69 -8.76 12.27 -27.35
N SER A 70 -7.43 12.13 -27.39
CA SER A 70 -6.65 11.42 -26.37
C SER A 70 -6.15 12.38 -25.31
N SER A 71 -6.53 12.15 -24.05
CA SER A 71 -5.96 12.87 -22.90
C SER A 71 -5.09 11.93 -22.07
N THR A 72 -3.91 12.41 -21.67
CA THR A 72 -3.02 11.69 -20.75
C THR A 72 -3.13 12.31 -19.36
N TYR A 73 -3.34 11.45 -18.36
CA TYR A 73 -3.52 11.81 -16.96
C TYR A 73 -2.29 11.37 -16.17
N PHE A 74 -1.81 12.25 -15.30
CA PHE A 74 -0.74 11.97 -14.35
C PHE A 74 -1.29 12.23 -12.95
N GLY A 75 -1.51 11.17 -12.18
CA GLY A 75 -1.91 11.25 -10.79
C GLY A 75 -0.71 11.03 -9.88
N ASN A 76 -0.30 12.03 -9.10
CA ASN A 76 0.59 11.80 -7.96
C ASN A 76 -0.28 11.47 -6.74
N ILE A 77 -0.19 10.24 -6.27
CA ILE A 77 -0.97 9.69 -5.16
C ILE A 77 -0.06 9.62 -3.95
N TYR A 78 -0.54 10.16 -2.83
CA TYR A 78 0.10 10.08 -1.53
C TYR A 78 -0.90 9.48 -0.55
N GLY A 79 -0.45 8.63 0.35
CA GLY A 79 -1.36 8.09 1.32
C GLY A 79 -0.71 7.40 2.50
N MET A 80 -1.59 7.00 3.40
CA MET A 80 -1.27 6.24 4.59
C MET A 80 -2.34 5.18 4.78
N ASN A 81 -1.91 3.95 4.98
CA ASN A 81 -2.74 2.90 5.50
C ASN A 81 -2.30 2.59 6.93
N SER A 82 -3.23 2.63 7.87
CA SER A 82 -3.03 2.25 9.26
C SER A 82 -3.85 1.02 9.55
N ARG A 83 -3.20 -0.08 9.94
CA ARG A 83 -3.84 -1.38 10.13
C ARG A 83 -3.59 -1.89 11.55
N VAL A 84 -4.65 -2.36 12.18
CA VAL A 84 -4.64 -3.09 13.44
C VAL A 84 -5.10 -4.52 13.15
N GLY A 85 -4.41 -5.52 13.68
CA GLY A 85 -4.73 -6.92 13.50
C GLY A 85 -4.63 -7.71 14.79
N TYR A 86 -5.47 -8.73 14.93
CA TYR A 86 -5.44 -9.65 16.06
C TYR A 86 -5.54 -11.09 15.56
N SER A 87 -4.61 -11.93 16.00
CA SER A 87 -4.64 -13.36 15.73
C SER A 87 -5.42 -14.05 16.84
N ILE A 88 -6.61 -14.58 16.53
CA ILE A 88 -7.43 -15.32 17.49
C ILE A 88 -6.77 -16.66 17.81
N ASN A 89 -6.19 -17.29 16.79
CA ASN A 89 -5.44 -18.54 16.87
C ASN A 89 -4.48 -18.62 15.66
N PRO A 90 -3.59 -19.62 15.58
CA PRO A 90 -2.61 -19.70 14.48
C PRO A 90 -3.19 -19.77 13.06
N SER A 91 -4.49 -20.10 12.94
CA SER A 91 -5.20 -20.25 11.67
C SER A 91 -6.22 -19.13 11.41
N THR A 92 -6.36 -18.14 12.29
CA THR A 92 -7.44 -17.15 12.20
C THR A 92 -6.99 -15.76 12.63
N ASP A 93 -7.19 -14.80 11.73
CA ASP A 93 -6.84 -13.40 11.93
C ASP A 93 -8.04 -12.50 11.64
N ILE A 94 -8.13 -11.41 12.40
CA ILE A 94 -9.02 -10.28 12.11
C ILE A 94 -8.15 -9.06 11.91
N ILE A 95 -8.45 -8.29 10.88
CA ILE A 95 -7.80 -7.00 10.61
C ILE A 95 -8.83 -5.90 10.41
N SER A 96 -8.47 -4.70 10.88
CA SER A 96 -9.12 -3.45 10.61
C SER A 96 -8.08 -2.49 10.04
N GLU A 97 -8.40 -1.81 8.94
CA GLU A 97 -7.47 -0.91 8.26
C GLU A 97 -8.17 0.38 7.84
N LEU A 98 -7.57 1.51 8.20
CA LEU A 98 -7.96 2.84 7.77
C LEU A 98 -7.01 3.28 6.65
N LYS A 99 -7.57 3.65 5.51
CA LYS A 99 -6.83 4.07 4.31
C LYS A 99 -7.15 5.52 4.01
N PHE A 100 -6.11 6.34 3.94
CA PHE A 100 -6.18 7.75 3.59
C PHE A 100 -5.38 7.95 2.31
N LYS A 101 -6.03 8.45 1.26
CA LYS A 101 -5.38 8.72 -0.03
C LYS A 101 -5.67 10.14 -0.48
N LYS A 102 -4.65 10.82 -0.99
CA LYS A 102 -4.74 12.10 -1.68
C LYS A 102 -4.13 11.97 -3.06
N ALA A 103 -4.90 12.28 -4.09
CA ALA A 103 -4.44 12.29 -5.48
C ALA A 103 -4.37 13.72 -6.01
N PHE A 104 -3.23 14.06 -6.60
CA PHE A 104 -3.03 15.27 -7.39
C PHE A 104 -3.05 14.90 -8.86
N ILE A 105 -4.08 15.32 -9.59
CA ILE A 105 -4.26 14.96 -10.98
C ILE A 105 -3.83 16.13 -11.88
N ASN A 106 -2.79 15.90 -12.65
CA ASN A 106 -2.35 16.74 -13.75
C ASN A 106 -2.80 16.11 -15.08
N VAL A 107 -3.22 16.93 -16.03
CA VAL A 107 -3.69 16.48 -17.34
C VAL A 107 -2.98 17.25 -18.44
N ILE A 108 -2.59 16.54 -19.48
CA ILE A 108 -2.19 17.12 -20.76
C ILE A 108 -3.35 16.84 -21.74
N GLY A 109 -4.14 17.87 -22.05
CA GLY A 109 -5.36 17.78 -22.89
C GLY A 109 -6.49 18.73 -22.43
N ASP A 110 -7.63 18.68 -23.11
CA ASP A 110 -8.75 19.64 -22.91
C ASP A 110 -9.59 19.37 -21.66
N TYR A 111 -9.47 18.19 -21.06
CA TYR A 111 -10.24 17.81 -19.88
C TYR A 111 -9.65 18.41 -18.59
N LYS A 112 -10.50 19.06 -17.78
CA LYS A 112 -10.11 19.71 -16.52
C LYS A 112 -10.67 18.94 -15.31
N PRO A 113 -9.99 17.89 -14.79
CA PRO A 113 -10.45 17.19 -13.59
C PRO A 113 -10.31 18.06 -12.34
N ALA A 114 -10.96 17.60 -11.25
CA ALA A 114 -10.62 18.05 -9.91
C ALA A 114 -9.15 17.73 -9.63
N LYS A 115 -8.33 18.77 -9.47
CA LYS A 115 -6.88 18.64 -9.30
C LYS A 115 -6.50 17.98 -7.98
N ASN A 116 -7.37 18.03 -6.98
CA ASN A 116 -7.15 17.50 -5.64
C ASN A 116 -8.32 16.60 -5.26
N ILE A 117 -8.07 15.30 -5.13
CA ILE A 117 -9.05 14.31 -4.67
C ILE A 117 -8.55 13.71 -3.37
N VAL A 118 -9.41 13.69 -2.35
CA VAL A 118 -9.13 13.01 -1.07
C VAL A 118 -10.13 11.87 -0.92
N THR A 119 -9.63 10.69 -0.58
CA THR A 119 -10.45 9.49 -0.38
C THR A 119 -10.05 8.82 0.92
N ASN A 120 -11.05 8.46 1.72
CA ASN A 120 -10.89 7.70 2.94
C ASN A 120 -11.66 6.39 2.80
N ALA A 121 -11.07 5.29 3.23
CA ALA A 121 -11.72 3.98 3.22
C ALA A 121 -11.41 3.23 4.50
N ILE A 122 -12.34 2.36 4.88
CA ILE A 122 -12.19 1.46 6.02
C ILE A 122 -12.32 0.04 5.47
N LEU A 123 -11.40 -0.83 5.85
CA LEU A 123 -11.44 -2.26 5.55
C LEU A 123 -11.56 -3.03 6.86
N PHE A 124 -12.54 -3.92 6.92
CA PHE A 124 -12.60 -4.97 7.92
C PHE A 124 -12.45 -6.29 7.19
N ALA A 125 -11.51 -7.13 7.63
CA ALA A 125 -11.34 -8.45 7.05
C ALA A 125 -11.12 -9.50 8.13
N PHE A 126 -11.69 -10.67 7.86
CA PHE A 126 -11.50 -11.90 8.61
C PHE A 126 -10.84 -12.89 7.66
N SER A 127 -9.74 -13.49 8.08
CA SER A 127 -9.08 -14.55 7.32
C SER A 127 -8.92 -15.78 8.19
N ARG A 128 -9.21 -16.94 7.59
CA ARG A 128 -8.96 -18.23 8.19
C ARG A 128 -8.22 -19.09 7.19
N ASP A 129 -7.09 -19.65 7.61
CA ASP A 129 -6.28 -20.57 6.81
C ASP A 129 -5.96 -21.80 7.65
N THR A 130 -6.59 -22.91 7.31
CA THR A 130 -6.48 -24.19 8.01
C THR A 130 -5.73 -25.23 7.18
N ARG A 131 -5.06 -24.79 6.11
CA ARG A 131 -4.27 -25.69 5.25
C ARG A 131 -3.11 -26.31 6.04
N ASP A 132 -2.84 -27.58 5.75
CA ASP A 132 -1.74 -28.33 6.36
C ASP A 132 -0.37 -27.95 5.79
N ASN A 133 -0.32 -27.48 4.54
CA ASN A 133 0.89 -27.02 3.88
C ASN A 133 0.61 -25.84 2.94
N ILE A 134 1.43 -24.79 3.00
CA ILE A 134 1.26 -23.57 2.21
C ILE A 134 1.59 -23.79 0.72
N PHE A 135 2.55 -24.66 0.41
CA PHE A 135 3.03 -24.90 -0.95
C PHE A 135 2.29 -26.05 -1.65
N ASN A 136 1.88 -27.08 -0.90
CA ASN A 136 1.16 -28.23 -1.44
C ASN A 136 0.08 -28.72 -0.46
N PRO A 137 -1.05 -27.99 -0.34
CA PRO A 137 -2.11 -28.31 0.61
C PRO A 137 -2.82 -29.61 0.22
N ALA A 138 -2.86 -30.57 1.14
CA ALA A 138 -3.62 -31.82 0.96
C ALA A 138 -4.91 -31.83 1.81
N LYS A 139 -4.96 -31.02 2.86
CA LYS A 139 -6.11 -30.90 3.78
C LYS A 139 -6.31 -29.45 4.21
N GLY A 140 -7.52 -29.13 4.68
CA GLY A 140 -7.88 -27.81 5.19
C GLY A 140 -8.71 -26.97 4.21
N LEU A 141 -9.06 -25.77 4.66
CA LEU A 141 -9.71 -24.67 3.94
C LEU A 141 -8.81 -23.44 3.96
#